data_AF-A0A8J5MNB7-F1
#
_entry.id   AF-A0A8J5MNB7-F1
#
_cell.length_a   1.000
_cell.length_b   1.000
_cell.length_c   1.000
_cell.angle_alpha   90.00
_cell.angle_beta   90.00
_cell.angle_gamma   90.00
#
_symmetry.space_group_name_H-M   'P 1'
#
loop_
_entity.id
_entity.type
_entity.pdbx_description
1 polymer ?
#
loop_
_entity_poly.entity_id
_entity_poly.type
_entity_poly.pdbx_seq_one_letter_code
_entity_poly.pdbx_strand_id
1 'polypeptide(L)'
;MFNKRLTLAPELRCLPPTTAAYDLHVLRAHYQIMIWRAAVEVGPPNHDPRQYGWSSDQASNLLLPVLLPSDVSPVPDIIQKLIKCSCSANRPCSNAQCSCVAAMLSCSML
;
A
#
# COMPACT_ATOMS: atom_id res chain seq x y z
N MET A 1 -2.67 -24.82 -28.85
CA MET A 1 -3.70 -24.04 -28.12
C MET A 1 -3.37 -24.08 -26.64
N PHE A 2 -2.78 -23.01 -26.09
CA PHE A 2 -2.42 -22.94 -24.68
C PHE A 2 -3.63 -22.50 -23.85
N ASN A 3 -4.36 -23.45 -23.29
CA ASN A 3 -5.41 -23.20 -22.32
C ASN A 3 -4.79 -23.23 -20.91
N LYS A 4 -3.95 -22.24 -20.59
CA LYS A 4 -3.53 -22.01 -19.21
C LYS A 4 -4.61 -21.16 -18.54
N ARG A 5 -5.35 -21.77 -17.61
CA ARG A 5 -6.14 -21.02 -16.63
C ARG A 5 -5.22 -19.94 -16.01
N LEU A 6 -5.63 -18.68 -16.10
CA LEU A 6 -5.02 -17.53 -15.41
C LEU A 6 -5.30 -17.60 -13.88
N THR A 7 -5.13 -18.78 -13.27
CA THR A 7 -5.59 -19.06 -11.89
C THR A 7 -4.51 -18.86 -10.83
N LEU A 8 -3.30 -18.48 -11.20
CA LEU A 8 -2.29 -18.09 -10.22
C LEU A 8 -2.21 -16.58 -10.23
N ALA A 9 -2.85 -15.96 -9.23
CA ALA A 9 -2.58 -14.57 -8.91
C ALA A 9 -1.06 -14.42 -8.76
N PRO A 10 -0.43 -13.44 -9.42
CA PRO A 10 1.01 -13.24 -9.30
C PRO A 10 1.37 -13.02 -7.83
N GLU A 11 2.53 -13.53 -7.41
CA GLU A 11 3.03 -13.24 -6.08
C GLU A 11 3.17 -11.72 -5.90
N LEU A 12 2.74 -11.18 -4.77
CA LEU A 12 2.73 -9.73 -4.54
C LEU A 12 4.11 -9.08 -4.76
N ARG A 13 5.20 -9.80 -4.46
CA ARG A 13 6.58 -9.34 -4.69
C ARG A 13 6.96 -9.16 -6.16
N CYS A 14 6.21 -9.77 -7.08
CA CYS A 14 6.41 -9.65 -8.51
C CYS A 14 5.63 -8.48 -9.12
N LEU A 15 4.74 -7.85 -8.35
CA LEU A 15 4.05 -6.65 -8.79
C LEU A 15 5.01 -5.46 -8.75
N PRO A 16 5.00 -4.58 -9.76
CA PRO A 16 5.73 -3.34 -9.68
C PRO A 16 5.19 -2.49 -8.51
N PRO A 17 6.04 -1.70 -7.84
CA PRO A 17 5.55 -0.76 -6.85
C PRO A 17 4.63 0.27 -7.52
N THR A 18 3.69 0.82 -6.75
CA THR A 18 2.95 2.00 -7.18
C THR A 18 3.90 3.20 -7.28
N THR A 19 3.57 4.19 -8.11
CA THR A 19 4.38 5.42 -8.23
C THR A 19 4.60 6.07 -6.86
N ALA A 20 3.55 6.20 -6.04
CA ALA A 20 3.66 6.78 -4.71
C ALA A 20 4.60 5.98 -3.77
N ALA A 21 4.54 4.65 -3.82
CA ALA A 21 5.43 3.80 -3.02
C ALA A 21 6.89 3.90 -3.50
N TYR A 22 7.10 4.03 -4.82
CA TYR A 22 8.41 4.23 -5.43
C TYR A 22 9.01 5.58 -5.02
N ASP A 23 8.24 6.67 -5.07
CA ASP A 23 8.72 8.01 -4.70
C ASP A 23 9.19 8.04 -3.23
N LEU A 24 8.40 7.44 -2.33
CA LEU A 24 8.79 7.29 -0.93
C LEU A 24 10.05 6.43 -0.75
N HIS A 25 10.23 5.40 -1.58
CA HIS A 25 11.45 4.58 -1.55
C HIS A 25 12.68 5.39 -1.99
N VAL A 26 12.56 6.19 -3.05
CA VAL A 26 13.65 7.08 -3.52
C VAL A 26 14.03 8.07 -2.43
N LEU A 27 13.06 8.69 -1.74
CA LEU A 27 13.33 9.60 -0.62
C LEU A 27 14.11 8.92 0.50
N ARG A 28 13.71 7.71 0.91
CA ARG A 28 14.42 6.95 1.95
C ARG A 28 15.84 6.60 1.54
N ALA A 29 16.03 6.11 0.31
CA ALA A 29 17.35 5.78 -0.22
C ALA A 29 18.24 7.03 -0.28
N HIS A 30 17.69 8.17 -0.68
CA HIS A 30 18.40 9.44 -0.68
C HIS A 30 18.87 9.84 0.72
N TYR A 31 17.99 9.76 1.73
CA TYR A 31 18.34 10.01 3.12
C TYR A 31 19.46 9.10 3.62
N GLN A 32 19.37 7.79 3.35
CA GLN A 32 20.39 6.83 3.73
C GLN A 32 21.75 7.17 3.11
N ILE A 33 21.78 7.51 1.82
CA ILE A 33 23.01 7.91 1.13
C ILE A 33 23.59 9.19 1.72
N MET A 34 22.76 10.19 2.05
CA MET A 34 23.25 11.43 2.68
C MET A 34 23.96 11.15 4.01
N ILE A 35 23.35 10.32 4.87
CA ILE A 35 23.97 9.92 6.15
C ILE A 35 25.25 9.14 5.91
N TRP A 36 25.26 8.20 4.96
CA TRP A 36 26.46 7.41 4.66
C TRP A 36 27.61 8.24 4.12
N ARG A 37 27.32 9.24 3.27
CA ARG A 37 28.34 10.15 2.75
C ARG A 37 29.01 10.98 3.85
N ALA A 38 28.25 11.33 4.88
CA ALA A 38 28.75 12.08 6.03
C ALA A 38 29.23 11.19 7.19
N ALA A 39 29.33 9.87 7.01
CA ALA A 39 29.61 8.93 8.11
C ALA A 39 30.98 9.16 8.78
N VAL A 40 31.94 9.74 8.05
CA VAL A 40 33.29 10.07 8.55
C VAL A 40 33.43 11.53 8.96
N GLU A 41 32.40 12.35 8.74
CA GLU A 41 32.41 13.78 9.07
C GLU A 41 32.15 13.99 10.57
N VAL A 42 32.81 14.98 11.16
CA VAL A 42 32.55 15.38 12.54
C VAL A 42 31.25 16.18 12.57
N GLY A 43 30.14 15.47 12.81
CA GLY A 43 28.80 16.05 12.86
C GLY A 43 28.00 15.78 11.59
N PRO A 44 27.41 14.57 11.45
CA PRO A 44 26.59 14.25 10.27
C PRO A 44 25.40 15.21 10.15
N PRO A 45 24.88 15.42 8.92
CA PRO A 45 23.73 16.28 8.66
C PRO A 45 22.55 15.91 9.54
N ASN A 46 22.04 16.89 10.29
CA ASN A 46 20.86 16.71 11.14
C ASN A 46 19.58 16.93 10.32
N HIS A 47 19.27 16.00 9.43
CA HIS A 47 18.03 15.98 8.66
C HIS A 47 16.97 15.15 9.37
N ASP A 48 15.73 15.65 9.37
CA ASP A 48 14.60 14.91 9.93
C ASP A 48 14.19 13.76 8.99
N PRO A 49 14.31 12.48 9.39
CA PRO A 49 13.95 11.34 8.55
C PRO A 49 12.48 11.36 8.15
N ARG A 50 11.60 12.04 8.90
CA ARG A 50 10.17 12.14 8.57
C ARG A 50 9.90 12.87 7.26
N GLN A 51 10.83 13.72 6.82
CA GLN A 51 10.77 14.38 5.52
C GLN A 51 11.14 13.44 4.35
N TYR A 52 11.63 12.23 4.66
CA TYR A 52 12.15 11.28 3.68
C TYR A 52 11.39 9.96 3.70
N GLY A 53 10.09 9.99 4.01
CA GLY A 53 9.22 8.81 3.95
C GLY A 53 9.35 7.85 5.14
N TRP A 54 9.69 8.39 6.32
CA TRP A 54 9.63 7.70 7.60
C TRP A 54 8.54 8.31 8.49
N SER A 55 7.96 7.51 9.39
CA SER A 55 7.06 7.97 10.44
C SER A 55 7.59 7.52 11.79
N SER A 56 7.46 8.37 12.82
CA SER A 56 7.79 7.98 14.18
C SER A 56 6.60 7.23 14.78
N ASP A 57 6.82 5.99 15.21
CA ASP A 57 5.85 5.28 16.04
C ASP A 57 6.09 5.64 17.51
N GLN A 58 5.11 6.29 18.12
CA GLN A 58 5.21 6.73 19.53
C GLN A 58 5.22 5.55 20.51
N ALA A 59 4.64 4.41 20.13
CA ALA A 59 4.59 3.24 21.01
C ALA A 59 5.95 2.54 21.09
N SER A 60 6.60 2.30 19.94
CA SER A 60 7.89 1.61 19.89
C SER A 60 9.10 2.54 19.93
N ASN A 61 8.91 3.86 19.78
CA ASN A 61 9.99 4.84 19.55
C ASN A 61 10.86 4.50 18.34
N LEU A 62 10.30 3.78 17.35
CA LEU A 62 10.99 3.41 16.12
C LEU A 62 10.56 4.30 14.97
N LEU A 63 11.47 4.46 14.01
CA LEU A 63 11.15 5.00 12.69
C LEU A 63 10.66 3.85 11.81
N LEU A 64 9.42 3.93 11.37
CA LEU A 64 8.80 2.98 10.45
C LEU A 64 8.72 3.59 9.05
N PRO A 65 8.97 2.81 7.99
CA PRO A 65 8.85 3.31 6.63
C PRO A 65 7.38 3.58 6.30
N VAL A 66 7.10 4.74 5.73
CA VAL A 66 5.78 5.04 5.16
C VAL A 66 5.65 4.24 3.86
N LEU A 67 4.67 3.34 3.80
CA LEU A 67 4.44 2.50 2.62
C LEU A 67 3.67 3.23 1.52
N LEU A 68 2.73 4.09 1.92
CA LEU A 68 1.89 4.89 1.03
C LEU A 68 1.57 6.22 1.74
N PRO A 69 1.52 7.35 1.02
CA PRO A 69 1.08 8.62 1.60
C PRO A 69 -0.37 8.54 2.10
N SER A 70 -0.70 9.30 3.15
CA SER A 70 -2.03 9.25 3.78
C SER A 70 -3.17 9.77 2.90
N ASP A 71 -2.85 10.59 1.90
CA ASP A 71 -3.76 11.14 0.90
C ASP A 71 -3.95 10.24 -0.32
N VAL A 72 -3.17 9.16 -0.44
CA VAL A 72 -3.26 8.21 -1.54
C VAL A 72 -4.10 7.02 -1.12
N SER A 73 -5.17 6.74 -1.86
CA SER A 73 -5.96 5.53 -1.65
C SER A 73 -5.13 4.28 -1.98
N PRO A 74 -5.11 3.26 -1.11
CA PRO A 74 -4.41 2.00 -1.37
C PRO A 74 -4.99 1.22 -2.56
N VAL A 75 -6.23 1.53 -2.94
CA VAL A 75 -6.93 0.87 -4.05
C VAL A 75 -7.44 1.94 -5.02
N PRO A 76 -7.11 1.84 -6.33
CA PRO A 76 -7.65 2.75 -7.34
C PRO A 76 -9.18 2.72 -7.37
N ASP A 77 -9.80 3.87 -7.58
CA ASP A 77 -11.28 4.02 -7.56
C ASP A 77 -11.99 3.06 -8.53
N ILE A 78 -11.37 2.80 -9.69
CA ILE A 78 -11.93 1.87 -10.67
C ILE A 78 -12.01 0.44 -10.12
N ILE A 79 -11.03 0.02 -9.33
CA ILE A 79 -11.04 -1.32 -8.71
C ILE A 79 -12.07 -1.37 -7.58
N GLN A 80 -12.26 -0.28 -6.83
CA GLN A 80 -13.33 -0.20 -5.84
C GLN A 80 -14.72 -0.38 -6.47
N LYS A 81 -14.95 0.20 -7.65
CA LYS A 81 -16.19 0.05 -8.43
C LYS A 81 -16.37 -1.36 -9.05
N LEU A 82 -15.37 -2.23 -8.99
CA LEU A 82 -15.45 -3.61 -9.46
C LEU A 82 -15.75 -4.60 -8.33
N ILE A 83 -15.78 -4.14 -7.07
CA ILE A 83 -16.10 -4.97 -5.91
C ILE A 83 -17.59 -5.32 -5.94
N LYS A 84 -17.93 -6.52 -6.40
CA LYS A 84 -19.31 -7.01 -6.48
C LYS A 84 -19.52 -8.31 -5.72
N CYS A 85 -20.69 -8.43 -5.09
CA CYS A 85 -21.21 -9.70 -4.59
C CYS A 85 -21.87 -10.48 -5.73
N SER A 86 -21.97 -11.81 -5.61
CA SER A 86 -22.82 -12.64 -6.48
C SER A 86 -24.25 -12.77 -5.96
N CYS A 87 -24.63 -11.91 -5.02
CA CYS A 87 -25.96 -11.93 -4.42
C CYS A 87 -27.00 -11.38 -5.40
N SER A 88 -28.17 -11.99 -5.41
CA SER A 88 -29.31 -11.56 -6.22
C SER A 88 -30.12 -10.46 -5.53
N ALA A 89 -30.94 -9.71 -6.27
CA ALA A 89 -31.87 -8.71 -5.71
C ALA A 89 -32.78 -9.26 -4.58
N ASN A 90 -33.17 -10.55 -4.65
CA ASN A 90 -33.98 -11.21 -3.61
C ASN A 90 -33.20 -11.57 -2.33
N ARG A 91 -31.88 -11.36 -2.31
CA ARG A 91 -30.99 -11.56 -1.15
C ARG A 91 -30.07 -10.35 -1.05
N PRO A 92 -30.54 -9.22 -0.48
CA PRO A 92 -29.72 -8.02 -0.35
C PRO A 92 -28.43 -8.34 0.41
N CYS A 93 -27.34 -7.63 0.10
CA CYS A 93 -26.02 -7.80 0.71
C CYS A 93 -26.06 -7.23 2.16
N SER A 94 -26.78 -7.91 3.06
CA SER A 94 -27.07 -7.51 4.46
C SER A 94 -26.54 -8.47 5.52
N ASN A 95 -26.09 -9.66 5.12
CA ASN A 95 -25.55 -10.68 6.02
C ASN A 95 -24.17 -11.16 5.55
N ALA A 96 -23.47 -11.91 6.41
CA ALA A 96 -22.14 -12.43 6.13
C ALA A 96 -22.08 -13.49 5.00
N GLN A 97 -23.20 -13.83 4.35
CA GLN A 97 -23.20 -14.67 3.14
C GLN A 97 -22.78 -13.88 1.90
N CYS A 98 -22.83 -12.55 1.97
CA CYS A 98 -22.26 -11.69 0.94
C CYS A 98 -20.73 -11.64 1.06
N SER A 99 -20.02 -11.89 -0.04
CA SER A 99 -18.56 -11.84 -0.09
C SER A 99 -17.98 -10.46 0.22
N CYS A 100 -18.64 -9.35 -0.17
CA CYS A 100 -18.14 -8.02 0.21
C CYS A 100 -18.30 -7.78 1.71
N VAL A 101 -19.47 -8.11 2.28
CA VAL A 101 -19.74 -7.92 3.72
C VAL A 101 -18.79 -8.78 4.56
N ALA A 102 -18.56 -10.03 4.15
CA ALA A 102 -17.59 -10.91 4.80
C ALA A 102 -16.16 -10.35 4.75
N ALA A 103 -15.80 -9.66 3.67
CA ALA A 103 -14.52 -8.97 3.52
C ALA A 103 -14.50 -7.57 4.17
N MET A 104 -15.56 -7.15 4.88
CA MET A 104 -15.72 -5.81 5.45
C MET A 104 -15.63 -4.67 4.41
N LEU A 105 -16.07 -4.93 3.18
CA LEU A 105 -16.07 -3.99 2.06
C LEU A 105 -17.50 -3.59 1.68
N SER A 106 -17.67 -2.35 1.22
CA SER A 106 -18.92 -1.90 0.60
C SER A 106 -19.07 -2.55 -0.78
N CYS A 107 -20.18 -3.27 -1.02
CA CYS A 107 -20.46 -3.74 -2.38
C CYS A 107 -20.81 -2.54 -3.27
N SER A 108 -20.16 -2.45 -4.43
CA SER A 108 -20.61 -1.56 -5.49
C SER A 108 -21.93 -2.12 -6.06
N MET A 109 -22.98 -1.31 -6.00
CA MET A 109 -24.24 -1.59 -6.69
C MET A 109 -24.02 -1.19 -8.16
N LEU A 110 -24.12 -2.15 -9.07
CA LEU A 110 -24.25 -1.87 -10.50
C LEU A 110 -25.73 -1.79 -10.86
#